data_AF-A0A8S3EUN4-F1
#
_entry.id   AF-A0A8S3EUN4-F1
#
_cell.length_a   1.000
_cell.length_b   1.000
_cell.length_c   1.000
_cell.angle_alpha   90.00
_cell.angle_beta   90.00
_cell.angle_gamma   90.00
#
_symmetry.space_group_name_H-M   'P 1'
#
loop_
_entity.id
_entity.type
_entity.pdbx_description
1 polymer ?
#
loop_
_entity_poly.entity_id
_entity_poly.type
_entity_poly.pdbx_seq_one_letter_code
_entity_poly.pdbx_strand_id
1 'polypeptide(L)'
;MHIRFHNHRLASDEYDLQLISNGDNRPIFFNIIQYDEAHYTEHNFNSLSELNVFLTTTSCSSKDYCTWMNIEGIHRTDILDELSNRFNFHALTKEDIYTINERMKLDLLDNGSCIYLLMKMIYVHSDTEHIHQEQISFILKENNFLITFQEAKDKSNSMDIFQIVKNRLKNNRGRIRSLKVDYLFYCLIDVLIENYMFVLDRISIKIDMIDKVLMNKLKQNNNSDISSHHFDSETLRLIYHIKHDMLSFRILCQPLREIIIKLQKAQDRISLTNQSVQYRRQYRRKKRPKRITLSGNYFFNPNSDSLTHRWPLGSTQEKA
;
A
#
# COMPACT_ATOMS: atom_id res chain seq x y z
N MET A 1 29.06 -10.87 -41.89
CA MET A 1 29.33 -10.42 -40.52
C MET A 1 27.99 -9.97 -39.93
N HIS A 2 27.28 -10.88 -39.27
CA HIS A 2 25.91 -10.64 -38.78
C HIS A 2 25.95 -9.85 -37.46
N ILE A 3 25.34 -8.68 -37.45
CA ILE A 3 25.10 -7.89 -36.25
C ILE A 3 23.81 -8.42 -35.61
N ARG A 4 23.94 -9.09 -34.46
CA ARG A 4 22.82 -9.52 -33.61
C ARG A 4 22.20 -8.30 -32.94
N PHE A 5 21.01 -7.90 -33.38
CA PHE A 5 20.12 -7.03 -32.60
C PHE A 5 19.62 -7.83 -31.37
N HIS A 6 20.05 -7.44 -30.18
CA HIS A 6 19.37 -7.86 -28.96
C HIS A 6 18.03 -7.13 -28.89
N ASN A 7 16.96 -7.85 -29.24
CA ASN A 7 15.59 -7.45 -28.95
C ASN A 7 15.44 -7.34 -27.43
N HIS A 8 15.58 -6.13 -26.87
CA HIS A 8 14.91 -5.80 -25.63
C HIS A 8 13.42 -5.83 -25.94
N ARG A 9 12.80 -6.98 -25.63
CA ARG A 9 11.36 -7.13 -25.55
C ARG A 9 10.83 -5.99 -24.71
N LEU A 10 10.09 -5.09 -25.35
CA LEU A 10 9.05 -4.28 -24.73
C LEU A 10 8.09 -5.27 -24.08
N ALA A 11 8.32 -5.58 -22.81
CA ALA A 11 7.36 -6.25 -21.96
C ALA A 11 6.54 -5.17 -21.26
N SER A 12 5.26 -5.51 -21.05
CA SER A 12 4.24 -4.81 -20.26
C SER A 12 3.64 -3.54 -20.88
N ASP A 13 2.81 -3.72 -21.91
CA ASP A 13 1.67 -2.83 -22.22
C ASP A 13 0.48 -3.64 -22.77
N GLU A 14 0.28 -4.86 -22.25
CA GLU A 14 -1.00 -5.54 -22.33
C GLU A 14 -1.61 -5.51 -20.94
N TYR A 15 -2.63 -4.65 -20.77
CA TYR A 15 -3.66 -4.80 -19.75
C TYR A 15 -4.41 -6.10 -20.06
N ASP A 16 -3.74 -7.20 -19.77
CA ASP A 16 -4.28 -8.53 -19.86
C ASP A 16 -5.36 -8.61 -18.78
N LEU A 17 -6.62 -8.51 -19.21
CA LEU A 17 -7.79 -8.89 -18.42
C LEU A 17 -7.72 -10.40 -18.19
N GLN A 18 -6.77 -10.82 -17.37
CA GLN A 18 -6.69 -12.17 -16.87
C GLN A 18 -7.70 -12.25 -15.73
N LEU A 19 -8.85 -12.86 -16.00
CA LEU A 19 -9.48 -13.67 -14.97
C LEU A 19 -8.38 -14.53 -14.35
N ILE A 20 -8.33 -14.60 -13.02
CA ILE A 20 -7.47 -15.53 -12.29
C ILE A 20 -7.48 -16.87 -13.03
N SER A 21 -6.36 -17.20 -13.68
CA SER A 21 -6.30 -18.41 -14.47
C SER A 21 -6.41 -19.60 -13.52
N ASN A 22 -7.30 -20.56 -13.83
CA ASN A 22 -7.51 -21.79 -13.06
C ASN A 22 -6.29 -22.75 -13.07
N GLY A 23 -5.06 -22.24 -13.24
CA GLY A 23 -3.81 -23.00 -13.29
C GLY A 23 -2.67 -22.41 -12.45
N ASP A 24 -2.92 -21.33 -11.70
CA ASP A 24 -1.91 -20.75 -10.82
C ASP A 24 -1.77 -21.59 -9.53
N ASN A 25 -0.65 -22.32 -9.44
CA ASN A 25 -0.31 -23.20 -8.31
C ASN A 25 0.51 -22.51 -7.22
N ARG A 26 0.58 -21.17 -7.20
CA ARG A 26 1.25 -20.45 -6.10
C ARG A 26 0.65 -20.84 -4.74
N PRO A 27 1.47 -20.94 -3.68
CA PRO A 27 1.01 -21.34 -2.37
C PRO A 27 0.04 -20.30 -1.78
N ILE A 28 -0.84 -20.78 -0.90
CA ILE A 28 -1.79 -19.93 -0.17
C ILE A 28 -1.45 -19.99 1.29
N PHE A 29 -1.57 -18.84 1.93
CA PHE A 29 -1.25 -18.68 3.33
C PHE A 29 -2.46 -18.09 4.04
N PHE A 30 -2.86 -18.77 5.10
CA PHE A 30 -3.87 -18.28 6.02
C PHE A 30 -3.17 -17.94 7.33
N ASN A 31 -3.39 -16.74 7.82
CA ASN A 31 -2.96 -16.33 9.15
C ASN A 31 -4.19 -15.87 9.94
N ILE A 32 -4.50 -16.57 11.03
CA ILE A 32 -5.57 -16.22 11.94
C ILE A 32 -4.96 -15.69 13.23
N ILE A 33 -5.27 -14.44 13.53
CA ILE A 33 -4.88 -13.76 14.76
C ILE A 33 -6.14 -13.56 15.61
N GLN A 34 -6.12 -14.07 16.83
CA GLN A 34 -7.17 -13.82 17.82
C GLN A 34 -6.60 -13.09 19.02
N TYR A 35 -7.32 -12.09 19.51
CA TYR A 35 -6.85 -11.27 20.62
C TYR A 35 -7.99 -10.69 21.44
N ASP A 36 -7.73 -10.51 22.72
CA ASP A 36 -8.47 -9.63 23.63
C ASP A 36 -7.44 -8.69 24.29
N GLU A 37 -7.80 -8.00 25.37
CA GLU A 37 -6.88 -7.10 26.08
C GLU A 37 -5.63 -7.80 26.66
N ALA A 38 -5.75 -9.06 27.08
CA ALA A 38 -4.72 -9.82 27.79
C ALA A 38 -4.02 -10.87 26.92
N HIS A 39 -4.78 -11.59 26.10
CA HIS A 39 -4.38 -12.74 25.32
C HIS A 39 -4.17 -12.40 23.85
N TYR A 40 -3.28 -13.16 23.22
CA TYR A 40 -3.02 -13.10 21.78
C TYR A 40 -2.59 -14.47 21.31
N THR A 41 -3.24 -14.96 20.26
CA THR A 41 -2.89 -16.19 19.57
C THR A 41 -2.74 -15.89 18.08
N GLU A 42 -1.80 -16.59 17.44
CA GLU A 42 -1.54 -16.49 16.01
C GLU A 42 -1.36 -17.91 15.47
N HIS A 43 -2.13 -18.25 14.45
CA HIS A 43 -2.12 -19.55 13.81
C HIS A 43 -1.92 -19.38 12.30
N ASN A 44 -0.94 -20.08 11.74
CA ASN A 44 -0.66 -20.07 10.32
C ASN A 44 -1.02 -21.43 9.71
N PHE A 45 -1.68 -21.41 8.56
CA PHE A 45 -2.09 -22.60 7.81
C PHE A 45 -1.71 -22.45 6.35
N ASN A 46 -1.36 -23.56 5.71
CA ASN A 46 -1.00 -23.59 4.29
C ASN A 46 -2.02 -24.39 3.46
N SER A 47 -3.04 -24.97 4.11
CA SER A 47 -4.07 -25.78 3.47
C SER A 47 -5.45 -25.43 4.00
N LEU A 48 -6.43 -25.45 3.10
CA LEU A 48 -7.84 -25.21 3.43
C LEU A 48 -8.40 -26.29 4.38
N SER A 49 -7.93 -27.53 4.27
CA SER A 49 -8.36 -28.61 5.16
C SER A 49 -7.96 -28.34 6.62
N GLU A 50 -6.73 -27.86 6.85
CA GLU A 50 -6.26 -27.49 8.20
C GLU A 50 -7.06 -26.32 8.77
N LEU A 51 -7.32 -25.30 7.93
CA LEU A 51 -8.16 -24.16 8.29
C LEU A 51 -9.57 -24.63 8.69
N ASN A 52 -10.18 -25.53 7.92
CA ASN A 52 -11.51 -26.05 8.22
C ASN A 52 -11.57 -26.84 9.53
N VAL A 53 -10.56 -27.64 9.82
CA VAL A 53 -10.45 -28.34 11.11
C VAL A 53 -10.39 -27.30 12.23
N PHE A 54 -9.49 -26.32 12.13
CA PHE A 54 -9.39 -25.25 13.12
C PHE A 54 -10.71 -24.47 13.30
N LEU A 55 -11.39 -24.11 12.21
CA LEU A 55 -12.66 -23.38 12.27
C LEU A 55 -13.84 -24.20 12.81
N THR A 56 -13.74 -25.52 12.84
CA THR A 56 -14.77 -26.41 13.41
C THR A 56 -14.47 -26.79 14.86
N THR A 57 -13.19 -27.00 15.22
CA THR A 57 -12.78 -27.37 16.58
C THR A 57 -12.73 -26.17 17.52
N THR A 58 -12.31 -25.03 17.01
CA THR A 58 -12.13 -23.80 17.77
C THR A 58 -13.33 -22.93 17.48
N SER A 59 -14.10 -22.59 18.51
CA SER A 59 -15.16 -21.57 18.38
C SER A 59 -14.50 -20.23 18.10
N CYS A 60 -14.11 -19.95 16.85
CA CYS A 60 -13.65 -18.63 16.39
C CYS A 60 -14.67 -17.51 16.61
N SER A 61 -15.86 -17.86 17.11
CA SER A 61 -17.00 -17.01 17.40
C SER A 61 -17.31 -16.90 18.91
N SER A 62 -16.35 -17.17 19.80
CA SER A 62 -16.52 -16.69 21.18
C SER A 62 -16.59 -15.16 21.14
N LYS A 63 -17.70 -14.58 21.58
CA LYS A 63 -17.98 -13.14 21.57
C LYS A 63 -16.89 -12.27 22.22
N ASP A 64 -16.00 -12.90 22.97
CA ASP A 64 -15.00 -12.25 23.80
C ASP A 64 -13.70 -11.89 23.05
N TYR A 65 -13.39 -12.57 21.93
CA TYR A 65 -12.18 -12.30 21.15
C TYR A 65 -12.45 -11.50 19.87
N CYS A 66 -11.52 -10.62 19.53
CA CYS A 66 -11.42 -10.06 18.18
C CYS A 66 -10.62 -11.03 17.31
N THR A 67 -11.11 -11.32 16.10
CA THR A 67 -10.45 -12.23 15.17
C THR A 67 -10.14 -11.52 13.85
N TRP A 68 -8.88 -11.64 13.42
CA TRP A 68 -8.41 -11.20 12.11
C TRP A 68 -7.90 -12.41 11.33
N MET A 69 -8.58 -12.70 10.22
CA MET A 69 -8.20 -13.73 9.27
C MET A 69 -7.57 -13.08 8.03
N ASN A 70 -6.27 -13.24 7.86
CA ASN A 70 -5.54 -12.77 6.70
C ASN A 70 -5.29 -13.93 5.72
N ILE A 71 -5.73 -13.76 4.48
CA ILE A 71 -5.70 -14.75 3.43
C ILE A 71 -4.85 -14.19 2.28
N GLU A 72 -3.73 -14.84 1.98
CA GLU A 72 -2.81 -14.45 0.92
C GLU A 72 -2.88 -15.51 -0.19
N GLY A 73 -3.12 -15.06 -1.42
CA GLY A 73 -3.25 -15.91 -2.60
C GLY A 73 -4.67 -16.06 -3.11
N ILE A 74 -5.33 -14.94 -3.45
CA ILE A 74 -6.65 -14.93 -4.10
C ILE A 74 -6.69 -15.59 -5.48
N HIS A 75 -5.55 -16.00 -6.04
CA HIS A 75 -5.47 -16.65 -7.36
C HIS A 75 -6.04 -18.08 -7.39
N ARG A 76 -6.56 -18.61 -6.28
CA ARG A 76 -7.28 -19.88 -6.27
C ARG A 76 -8.77 -19.70 -6.05
N THR A 77 -9.50 -19.82 -7.16
CA THR A 77 -10.96 -19.70 -7.24
C THR A 77 -11.69 -20.76 -6.44
N ASP A 78 -11.17 -21.99 -6.39
CA ASP A 78 -11.77 -23.08 -5.63
C ASP A 78 -11.75 -22.83 -4.11
N ILE A 79 -10.68 -22.25 -3.57
CA ILE A 79 -10.58 -21.89 -2.15
C ILE A 79 -11.50 -20.72 -1.82
N LEU A 80 -11.52 -19.69 -2.67
CA LEU A 80 -12.39 -18.54 -2.46
C LEU A 80 -13.87 -18.91 -2.55
N ASP A 81 -14.24 -19.85 -3.41
CA ASP A 81 -15.60 -20.39 -3.48
C ASP A 81 -16.02 -21.06 -2.16
N GLU A 82 -15.15 -21.89 -1.60
CA GLU A 82 -15.43 -22.56 -0.33
C GLU A 82 -15.53 -21.57 0.85
N LEU A 83 -14.60 -20.60 0.91
CA LEU A 83 -14.63 -19.53 1.90
C LEU A 83 -15.88 -18.65 1.74
N SER A 84 -16.25 -18.33 0.50
CA SER A 84 -17.46 -17.55 0.19
C SER A 84 -18.71 -18.25 0.68
N ASN A 85 -18.82 -19.55 0.48
CA ASN A 85 -19.95 -20.34 0.96
C ASN A 85 -19.95 -20.40 2.50
N ARG A 86 -18.79 -20.63 3.12
CA ARG A 86 -18.67 -20.75 4.57
C ARG A 86 -18.97 -19.45 5.31
N PHE A 87 -18.47 -18.33 4.79
CA PHE A 87 -18.68 -17.01 5.39
C PHE A 87 -19.86 -16.27 4.79
N ASN A 88 -20.62 -16.87 3.88
CA ASN A 88 -21.80 -16.29 3.21
C ASN A 88 -21.51 -14.88 2.65
N PHE A 89 -20.50 -14.77 1.77
CA PHE A 89 -20.23 -13.50 1.09
C PHE A 89 -21.28 -13.23 0.00
N HIS A 90 -21.62 -11.95 -0.19
CA HIS A 90 -22.50 -11.53 -1.28
C HIS A 90 -21.84 -11.83 -2.64
N ALA A 91 -22.64 -12.24 -3.63
CA ALA A 91 -22.14 -12.61 -4.96
C ALA A 91 -21.31 -11.49 -5.62
N LEU A 92 -21.73 -10.24 -5.46
CA LEU A 92 -20.98 -9.07 -5.96
C LEU A 92 -19.62 -8.91 -5.26
N THR A 93 -19.56 -9.13 -3.95
CA THR A 93 -18.31 -9.09 -3.18
C THR A 93 -17.34 -10.17 -3.65
N LYS A 94 -17.85 -11.37 -3.94
CA LYS A 94 -17.07 -12.47 -4.50
C LYS A 94 -16.51 -12.12 -5.87
N GLU A 95 -17.33 -11.58 -6.77
CA GLU A 95 -16.91 -11.12 -8.10
C GLU A 95 -15.81 -10.05 -8.02
N ASP A 96 -15.94 -9.11 -7.09
CA ASP A 96 -14.95 -8.05 -6.87
C ASP A 96 -13.60 -8.58 -6.39
N ILE A 97 -13.62 -9.60 -5.52
CA ILE A 97 -12.41 -10.26 -5.03
C ILE A 97 -11.70 -10.97 -6.19
N TYR A 98 -12.44 -11.53 -7.15
CA TYR A 98 -11.88 -12.19 -8.32
C TYR A 98 -11.38 -11.25 -9.41
N THR A 99 -11.99 -10.07 -9.51
CA THR A 99 -11.71 -9.15 -10.60
C THR A 99 -10.40 -8.44 -10.35
N ILE A 100 -9.37 -8.79 -11.14
CA ILE A 100 -8.08 -8.10 -11.11
C ILE A 100 -8.30 -6.64 -11.52
N ASN A 101 -7.55 -5.72 -10.90
CA ASN A 101 -7.62 -4.29 -11.19
C ASN A 101 -9.00 -3.64 -10.95
N GLU A 102 -9.86 -4.27 -10.16
CA GLU A 102 -11.13 -3.68 -9.77
C GLU A 102 -10.90 -2.35 -9.03
N ARG A 103 -11.77 -1.38 -9.27
CA ARG A 103 -11.63 -0.02 -8.72
C ARG A 103 -11.86 -0.04 -7.21
N MET A 104 -11.02 0.68 -6.47
CA MET A 104 -11.21 0.83 -5.03
C MET A 104 -12.63 1.32 -4.71
N LYS A 105 -13.28 0.65 -3.76
CA LYS A 105 -14.65 0.96 -3.35
C LYS A 105 -14.94 0.50 -1.94
N LEU A 106 -16.00 1.04 -1.37
CA LEU A 106 -16.54 0.62 -0.09
C LEU A 106 -18.04 0.43 -0.22
N ASP A 107 -18.51 -0.75 0.18
CA ASP A 107 -19.92 -1.10 0.17
C ASP A 107 -20.38 -1.51 1.57
N LEU A 108 -21.57 -1.02 1.93
CA LEU A 108 -22.26 -1.36 3.17
C LEU A 108 -23.27 -2.45 2.83
N LEU A 109 -23.00 -3.66 3.28
CA LEU A 109 -23.78 -4.86 3.01
C LEU A 109 -24.64 -5.19 4.24
N ASP A 110 -25.66 -6.03 4.06
CA ASP A 110 -26.52 -6.51 5.15
C ASP A 110 -27.11 -5.37 6.01
N ASN A 111 -27.67 -4.34 5.37
CA ASN A 111 -28.19 -3.13 6.01
C ASN A 111 -27.14 -2.33 6.83
N GLY A 112 -25.86 -2.58 6.61
CA GLY A 112 -24.72 -1.90 7.24
C GLY A 112 -24.04 -2.68 8.35
N SER A 113 -24.42 -3.93 8.60
CA SER A 113 -23.73 -4.81 9.56
C SER A 113 -22.42 -5.40 9.02
N CYS A 114 -22.27 -5.43 7.70
CA CYS A 114 -21.04 -5.85 7.03
C CYS A 114 -20.46 -4.69 6.20
N ILE A 115 -19.18 -4.41 6.36
CA ILE A 115 -18.45 -3.47 5.49
C ILE A 115 -17.54 -4.28 4.58
N TYR A 116 -17.71 -4.07 3.28
CA TYR A 116 -16.74 -4.48 2.28
C TYR A 116 -15.92 -3.27 1.83
N LEU A 117 -14.60 -3.39 1.82
CA LEU A 117 -13.69 -2.37 1.34
C LEU A 117 -12.64 -3.02 0.44
N LEU A 118 -12.56 -2.58 -0.81
CA LEU A 118 -11.49 -2.93 -1.74
C LEU A 118 -10.54 -1.74 -1.86
N MET A 119 -9.25 -1.98 -1.58
CA MET A 119 -8.17 -1.01 -1.70
C MET A 119 -7.03 -1.57 -2.56
N LYS A 120 -6.05 -0.71 -2.90
CA LYS A 120 -4.81 -1.11 -3.55
C LYS A 120 -3.65 -0.96 -2.59
N MET A 121 -2.78 -1.95 -2.50
CA MET A 121 -1.47 -1.77 -1.89
C MET A 121 -0.53 -1.23 -2.97
N ILE A 122 -0.18 0.05 -2.89
CA ILE A 122 0.65 0.72 -3.91
C ILE A 122 2.07 0.87 -3.36
N TYR A 123 3.09 0.40 -4.08
CA TYR A 123 4.48 0.49 -3.65
C TYR A 123 5.42 0.75 -4.82
N VAL A 124 6.63 1.23 -4.53
CA VAL A 124 7.69 1.38 -5.53
C VAL A 124 8.54 0.11 -5.51
N HIS A 125 8.59 -0.60 -6.63
CA HIS A 125 9.39 -1.81 -6.73
C HIS A 125 10.88 -1.47 -6.74
N SER A 126 11.68 -2.16 -5.93
CA SER A 126 13.12 -1.92 -5.77
C SER A 126 13.88 -2.01 -7.09
N ASP A 127 13.62 -3.05 -7.88
CA ASP A 127 14.40 -3.34 -9.10
C ASP A 127 14.02 -2.48 -10.30
N THR A 128 12.74 -2.13 -10.45
CA THR A 128 12.24 -1.39 -11.62
C THR A 128 12.07 0.10 -11.33
N GLU A 129 12.10 0.50 -10.06
CA GLU A 129 11.69 1.81 -9.56
C GLU A 129 10.28 2.27 -10.00
N HIS A 130 9.48 1.41 -10.63
CA HIS A 130 8.13 1.73 -11.05
C HIS A 130 7.12 1.51 -9.93
N ILE A 131 5.96 2.16 -10.08
CA ILE A 131 4.84 1.98 -9.16
C ILE A 131 4.16 0.67 -9.50
N HIS A 132 4.12 -0.23 -8.52
CA HIS A 132 3.35 -1.47 -8.55
C HIS A 132 2.14 -1.35 -7.64
N GLN A 133 1.13 -2.15 -7.93
CA GLN A 133 -0.08 -2.23 -7.13
C GLN A 133 -0.55 -3.67 -6.98
N GLU A 134 -1.07 -3.98 -5.80
CA GLU A 134 -1.75 -5.23 -5.51
C GLU A 134 -3.14 -4.93 -4.96
N GLN A 135 -4.12 -5.77 -5.22
CA GLN A 135 -5.43 -5.67 -4.60
C GLN A 135 -5.41 -6.18 -3.16
N ILE A 136 -6.10 -5.45 -2.30
CA ILE A 136 -6.46 -5.94 -0.97
C ILE A 136 -7.93 -5.67 -0.68
N SER A 137 -8.64 -6.73 -0.31
CA SER A 137 -10.03 -6.65 0.08
C SER A 137 -10.18 -6.90 1.58
N PHE A 138 -11.06 -6.13 2.20
CA PHE A 138 -11.39 -6.20 3.62
C PHE A 138 -12.88 -6.50 3.76
N ILE A 139 -13.22 -7.46 4.61
CA ILE A 139 -14.59 -7.77 5.01
C ILE A 139 -14.66 -7.68 6.53
N LEU A 140 -15.25 -6.59 7.01
CA LEU A 140 -15.54 -6.37 8.42
C LEU A 140 -16.96 -6.85 8.69
N LYS A 141 -17.11 -7.91 9.49
CA LYS A 141 -18.40 -8.47 9.87
C LYS A 141 -18.75 -8.11 11.32
N GLU A 142 -19.97 -8.44 11.72
CA GLU A 142 -20.36 -8.45 13.13
C GLU A 142 -19.47 -9.41 13.95
N ASN A 143 -19.64 -9.38 15.27
CA ASN A 143 -18.95 -10.27 16.22
C ASN A 143 -17.41 -10.15 16.20
N ASN A 144 -16.90 -8.94 15.98
CA ASN A 144 -15.46 -8.63 16.01
C ASN A 144 -14.62 -9.48 15.03
N PHE A 145 -15.15 -9.76 13.84
CA PHE A 145 -14.49 -10.56 12.82
C PHE A 145 -14.06 -9.71 11.61
N LEU A 146 -12.77 -9.77 11.26
CA LEU A 146 -12.21 -9.11 10.10
C LEU A 146 -11.52 -10.13 9.20
N ILE A 147 -11.85 -10.12 7.91
CA ILE A 147 -11.20 -10.95 6.89
C ILE A 147 -10.48 -10.03 5.92
N THR A 148 -9.22 -10.35 5.59
CA THR A 148 -8.46 -9.68 4.56
C THR A 148 -8.02 -10.66 3.48
N PHE A 149 -8.18 -10.27 2.23
CA PHE A 149 -7.76 -11.01 1.05
C PHE A 149 -6.68 -10.24 0.33
N GLN A 150 -5.52 -10.88 0.09
CA GLN A 150 -4.38 -10.32 -0.61
C GLN A 150 -4.00 -11.18 -1.82
N GLU A 151 -3.45 -10.55 -2.85
CA GLU A 151 -2.77 -11.24 -3.93
C GLU A 151 -1.59 -12.08 -3.43
N ALA A 152 -1.27 -13.17 -4.12
CA ALA A 152 -0.13 -14.00 -3.74
C ALA A 152 1.16 -13.22 -3.94
N LYS A 153 1.91 -13.11 -2.85
CA LYS A 153 3.27 -12.58 -2.83
C LYS A 153 4.18 -13.43 -3.69
N ASP A 154 4.81 -12.84 -4.71
CA ASP A 154 6.08 -13.38 -5.17
C ASP A 154 7.10 -13.17 -4.03
N LYS A 155 7.64 -14.27 -3.51
CA LYS A 155 8.53 -14.33 -2.33
C LYS A 155 9.73 -13.38 -2.37
N SER A 156 10.01 -12.76 -3.51
CA SER A 156 11.17 -11.90 -3.71
C SER A 156 10.96 -10.43 -3.32
N ASN A 157 9.75 -9.86 -3.34
CA ASN A 157 9.65 -8.38 -3.27
C ASN A 157 8.43 -7.73 -2.59
N SER A 158 7.47 -8.48 -2.04
CA SER A 158 6.36 -7.86 -1.31
C SER A 158 6.72 -7.69 0.18
N MET A 159 7.11 -6.48 0.59
CA MET A 159 7.22 -6.14 2.01
C MET A 159 5.82 -6.26 2.66
N ASP A 160 5.66 -7.09 3.68
CA ASP A 160 4.39 -7.14 4.45
C ASP A 160 4.23 -5.83 5.23
N ILE A 161 3.55 -4.85 4.63
CA ILE A 161 3.33 -3.54 5.24
C ILE A 161 2.56 -3.64 6.57
N PHE A 162 1.77 -4.71 6.76
CA PHE A 162 1.00 -4.93 7.98
C PHE A 162 1.82 -5.54 9.11
N GLN A 163 3.10 -5.87 8.90
CA GLN A 163 3.97 -6.36 9.97
C GLN A 163 4.02 -5.38 11.15
N ILE A 164 3.90 -4.07 10.89
CA ILE A 164 3.82 -3.04 11.94
C ILE A 164 2.59 -3.25 12.82
N VAL A 165 1.44 -3.58 12.23
CA VAL A 165 0.19 -3.85 12.94
C VAL A 165 0.27 -5.19 13.67
N LYS A 166 0.75 -6.25 13.01
CA LYS A 166 0.99 -7.57 13.64
C LYS A 166 1.90 -7.46 14.86
N ASN A 167 3.01 -6.73 14.75
CA ASN A 167 3.93 -6.48 15.87
C ASN A 167 3.29 -5.68 17.01
N ARG A 168 2.39 -4.74 16.70
CA ARG A 168 1.65 -3.99 17.72
C ARG A 168 0.64 -4.87 18.44
N LEU A 169 -0.05 -5.74 17.72
CA LEU A 169 -0.92 -6.76 18.31
C LEU A 169 -0.09 -7.69 19.18
N LYS A 170 0.95 -8.34 18.66
CA LYS A 170 1.78 -9.31 19.41
C LYS A 170 2.42 -8.76 20.70
N ASN A 171 2.87 -7.50 20.68
CA ASN A 171 3.55 -6.89 21.83
C ASN A 171 2.63 -6.02 22.71
N ASN A 172 1.31 -6.07 22.49
CA ASN A 172 0.32 -5.22 23.17
C ASN A 172 0.71 -3.73 23.20
N ARG A 173 1.19 -3.19 22.06
CA ARG A 173 1.66 -1.80 22.00
C ARG A 173 0.52 -0.84 21.70
N GLY A 174 0.26 0.06 22.64
CA GLY A 174 -0.80 1.05 22.55
C GLY A 174 -2.15 0.47 22.97
N ARG A 175 -3.22 0.85 22.28
CA ARG A 175 -4.60 0.45 22.61
C ARG A 175 -5.22 -0.51 21.60
N ILE A 176 -4.39 -1.17 20.79
CA ILE A 176 -4.87 -1.97 19.67
C ILE A 176 -5.63 -3.23 20.12
N ARG A 177 -5.24 -3.82 21.26
CA ARG A 177 -5.91 -4.98 21.85
C ARG A 177 -7.12 -4.64 22.71
N SER A 178 -7.08 -3.50 23.40
CA SER A 178 -8.18 -3.01 24.25
C SER A 178 -9.38 -2.50 23.44
N LEU A 179 -9.20 -2.27 22.14
CA LEU A 179 -10.25 -1.83 21.23
C LEU A 179 -10.69 -2.98 20.34
N LYS A 180 -11.91 -2.87 19.79
CA LYS A 180 -12.51 -3.91 18.95
C LYS A 180 -11.86 -3.96 17.57
N VAL A 181 -12.31 -4.94 16.77
CA VAL A 181 -11.77 -5.20 15.43
C VAL A 181 -11.96 -4.03 14.44
N ASP A 182 -12.91 -3.12 14.72
CA ASP A 182 -13.12 -1.88 13.98
C ASP A 182 -11.90 -0.94 14.05
N TYR A 183 -11.23 -0.89 15.20
CA TYR A 183 -9.99 -0.16 15.36
C TYR A 183 -8.82 -0.83 14.65
N LEU A 184 -8.78 -2.18 14.61
CA LEU A 184 -7.82 -2.90 13.80
C LEU A 184 -7.99 -2.60 12.31
N PHE A 185 -9.23 -2.65 11.81
CA PHE A 185 -9.57 -2.28 10.44
C PHE A 185 -9.08 -0.86 10.11
N TYR A 186 -9.32 0.11 11.00
CA TYR A 186 -8.77 1.47 10.88
C TYR A 186 -7.23 1.47 10.82
N CYS A 187 -6.55 0.72 11.69
CA CYS A 187 -5.09 0.66 11.72
C CYS A 187 -4.50 0.08 10.42
N LEU A 188 -5.16 -0.90 9.81
CA LEU A 188 -4.72 -1.47 8.53
C LEU A 188 -4.88 -0.45 7.39
N ILE A 189 -6.00 0.26 7.34
CA ILE A 189 -6.20 1.35 6.36
C ILE A 189 -5.18 2.49 6.56
N ASP A 190 -4.87 2.84 7.81
CA ASP A 190 -3.87 3.87 8.14
C ASP A 190 -2.50 3.51 7.57
N VAL A 191 -2.10 2.23 7.69
CA VAL A 191 -0.85 1.72 7.09
C VAL A 191 -0.88 1.80 5.56
N LEU A 192 -2.00 1.47 4.91
CA LEU A 192 -2.13 1.62 3.45
C LEU A 192 -1.99 3.08 3.01
N ILE A 193 -2.65 4.00 3.71
CA ILE A 193 -2.58 5.44 3.40
C ILE A 193 -1.17 5.99 3.64
N GLU A 194 -0.49 5.53 4.69
CA GLU A 194 0.91 5.90 4.94
C GLU A 194 1.82 5.46 3.79
N ASN A 195 1.58 4.27 3.23
CA ASN A 195 2.32 3.79 2.06
C ASN A 195 2.05 4.66 0.81
N TYR A 196 0.82 5.15 0.62
CA TYR A 196 0.53 6.08 -0.48
C TYR A 196 1.31 7.38 -0.37
N MET A 197 1.47 7.92 0.85
CA MET A 197 2.28 9.11 1.09
C MET A 197 3.75 8.85 0.78
N PHE A 198 4.26 7.68 1.16
CA PHE A 198 5.63 7.28 0.81
C PHE A 198 5.84 7.23 -0.71
N VAL A 199 4.89 6.66 -1.47
CA VAL A 199 4.96 6.64 -2.94
C VAL A 199 4.93 8.06 -3.53
N LEU A 200 4.08 8.95 -3.01
CA LEU A 200 4.03 10.35 -3.44
C LEU A 200 5.37 11.07 -3.20
N ASP A 201 6.00 10.86 -2.05
CA ASP A 201 7.31 11.45 -1.74
C ASP A 201 8.37 10.96 -2.75
N ARG A 202 8.33 9.68 -3.13
CA ARG A 202 9.23 9.13 -4.18
C ARG A 202 9.00 9.77 -5.54
N ILE A 203 7.74 9.95 -5.95
CA ILE A 203 7.40 10.65 -7.19
C ILE A 203 7.91 12.10 -7.14
N SER A 204 7.72 12.81 -6.02
CA SER A 204 8.18 14.18 -5.84
C SER A 204 9.71 14.30 -6.01
N ILE A 205 10.47 13.38 -5.41
CA ILE A 205 11.93 13.34 -5.55
C ILE A 205 12.32 13.13 -7.03
N LYS A 206 11.63 12.23 -7.74
CA LYS A 206 11.90 12.00 -9.18
C LYS A 206 11.60 13.26 -10.02
N ILE A 207 10.53 13.99 -9.72
CA ILE A 207 10.21 15.27 -10.39
C ILE A 207 11.34 16.28 -10.16
N ASP A 208 11.78 16.47 -8.91
CA ASP A 208 12.87 17.39 -8.58
C ASP A 208 14.18 17.03 -9.30
N MET A 209 14.44 15.74 -9.50
CA MET A 209 15.60 15.27 -10.27
C MET A 209 15.49 15.64 -11.75
N ILE A 210 14.34 15.41 -12.38
CA ILE A 210 14.10 15.80 -13.77
C ILE A 210 14.23 17.32 -13.94
N ASP A 211 13.64 18.10 -13.04
CA ASP A 211 13.69 19.56 -13.10
C ASP A 211 15.13 20.08 -13.02
N LYS A 212 15.97 19.49 -12.18
CA LYS A 212 17.41 19.81 -12.11
C LYS A 212 18.15 19.46 -13.41
N VAL A 213 17.86 18.30 -14.01
CA VAL A 213 18.46 17.89 -15.29
C VAL A 213 18.06 18.86 -16.41
N LEU A 214 16.78 19.24 -16.47
CA LEU A 214 16.27 20.21 -17.44
C LEU A 214 16.93 21.58 -17.26
N MET A 215 16.99 22.11 -16.04
CA MET A 215 17.60 23.39 -15.74
C MET A 215 19.09 23.43 -16.06
N ASN A 216 19.83 22.35 -15.78
CA ASN A 216 21.25 22.27 -16.10
C ASN A 216 21.50 22.23 -17.61
N LYS A 217 20.68 21.47 -18.38
CA LYS A 217 20.76 21.45 -19.84
C LYS A 217 20.44 22.82 -20.45
N LEU A 218 19.44 23.53 -19.93
CA LEU A 218 19.13 24.90 -20.36
C LEU A 218 20.28 25.88 -20.09
N LYS A 219 20.91 25.82 -18.91
CA LYS A 219 22.07 26.68 -18.57
C LYS A 219 23.27 26.43 -19.49
N GLN A 220 23.54 25.18 -19.86
CA GLN A 220 24.65 24.84 -20.76
C GLN A 220 24.41 25.32 -22.20
N ASN A 221 23.16 25.32 -22.67
CA ASN A 221 22.80 25.67 -24.04
C ASN A 221 22.63 27.18 -24.30
N ASN A 222 22.70 28.04 -23.27
CA ASN A 222 22.60 29.50 -23.43
C ASN A 222 23.82 30.14 -24.13
N ASN A 223 24.88 29.38 -24.43
CA ASN A 223 26.11 29.87 -25.08
C ASN A 223 26.24 29.48 -26.57
N SER A 224 25.25 28.80 -27.16
CA SER A 224 25.26 28.40 -28.57
C SER A 224 23.85 28.52 -29.16
N ASP A 225 23.78 28.95 -30.43
CA ASP A 225 22.55 29.33 -31.15
C ASP A 225 21.29 28.51 -30.83
N ILE A 226 20.20 29.26 -30.63
CA ILE A 226 18.85 28.86 -30.18
C ILE A 226 18.22 27.75 -31.05
N SER A 227 18.74 27.52 -32.26
CA SER A 227 18.27 26.52 -33.22
C SER A 227 18.65 25.07 -32.90
N SER A 228 19.48 24.83 -31.89
CA SER A 228 19.93 23.48 -31.47
C SER A 228 19.30 22.95 -30.16
N HIS A 229 18.21 23.57 -29.69
CA HIS A 229 17.49 23.14 -28.48
C HIS A 229 16.68 21.84 -28.68
N HIS A 230 17.34 20.71 -28.92
CA HIS A 230 16.71 19.40 -28.87
C HIS A 230 16.89 18.80 -27.47
N PHE A 231 15.78 18.53 -26.79
CA PHE A 231 15.82 17.68 -25.60
C PHE A 231 16.21 16.27 -26.01
N ASP A 232 17.21 15.74 -25.33
CA ASP A 232 17.69 14.37 -25.54
C ASP A 232 16.57 13.34 -25.31
N SER A 233 16.61 12.25 -26.08
CA SER A 233 15.61 11.17 -26.06
C SER A 233 15.43 10.59 -24.66
N GLU A 234 16.50 10.51 -23.87
CA GLU A 234 16.46 10.04 -22.48
C GLU A 234 15.64 10.94 -21.57
N THR A 235 15.75 12.26 -21.74
CA THR A 235 15.01 13.23 -20.92
C THR A 235 13.51 13.17 -21.22
N LEU A 236 13.14 13.01 -22.50
CA LEU A 236 11.75 12.83 -22.90
C LEU A 236 11.16 11.52 -22.35
N ARG A 237 11.93 10.43 -22.34
CA ARG A 237 11.50 9.15 -21.72
C ARG A 237 11.27 9.30 -20.22
N LEU A 238 12.17 9.98 -19.51
CA LEU A 238 12.01 10.25 -18.07
C LEU A 238 10.74 11.05 -17.78
N ILE A 239 10.49 12.13 -18.55
CA ILE A 239 9.26 12.94 -18.43
C ILE A 239 8.02 12.09 -18.70
N TYR A 240 8.06 11.25 -19.73
CA TYR A 240 6.96 10.36 -20.08
C TYR A 240 6.64 9.39 -18.93
N HIS A 241 7.65 8.72 -18.38
CA HIS A 241 7.46 7.76 -17.28
C HIS A 241 6.92 8.43 -16.02
N ILE A 242 7.45 9.59 -15.61
CA ILE A 242 6.90 10.30 -14.44
C ILE A 242 5.46 10.75 -14.68
N LYS A 243 5.14 11.27 -15.87
CA LYS A 243 3.77 11.65 -16.22
C LYS A 243 2.85 10.44 -16.11
N HIS A 244 3.26 9.29 -16.62
CA HIS A 244 2.49 8.05 -16.53
C HIS A 244 2.30 7.60 -15.08
N ASP A 245 3.37 7.52 -14.29
CA ASP A 245 3.35 7.17 -12.87
C ASP A 245 2.39 8.08 -12.07
N MET A 246 2.44 9.40 -12.29
CA MET A 246 1.54 10.36 -11.66
C MET A 246 0.08 10.16 -12.05
N LEU A 247 -0.20 9.94 -13.34
CA LEU A 247 -1.56 9.72 -13.82
C LEU A 247 -2.14 8.43 -13.26
N SER A 248 -1.36 7.35 -13.30
CA SER A 248 -1.72 6.06 -12.70
C SER A 248 -2.04 6.22 -11.21
N PHE A 249 -1.14 6.83 -10.44
CA PHE A 249 -1.39 7.08 -9.01
C PHE A 249 -2.66 7.90 -8.75
N ARG A 250 -2.89 8.97 -9.55
CA ARG A 250 -4.08 9.80 -9.45
C ARG A 250 -5.36 9.03 -9.72
N ILE A 251 -5.39 8.22 -10.78
CA ILE A 251 -6.55 7.40 -11.16
C ILE A 251 -6.86 6.40 -10.05
N LEU A 252 -5.83 5.75 -9.51
CA LEU A 252 -5.98 4.83 -8.38
C LEU A 252 -6.58 5.53 -7.18
N CYS A 253 -6.07 6.69 -6.78
CA CYS A 253 -6.51 7.38 -5.56
C CYS A 253 -7.85 8.11 -5.67
N GLN A 254 -8.38 8.33 -6.87
CA GLN A 254 -9.64 9.04 -7.10
C GLN A 254 -10.83 8.57 -6.23
N PRO A 255 -11.06 7.25 -6.01
CA PRO A 255 -12.20 6.75 -5.24
C PRO A 255 -12.05 6.96 -3.73
N LEU A 256 -10.85 7.26 -3.23
CA LEU A 256 -10.60 7.42 -1.79
C LEU A 256 -11.48 8.50 -1.17
N ARG A 257 -11.82 9.56 -1.91
CA ARG A 257 -12.74 10.59 -1.44
C ARG A 257 -14.12 10.01 -1.11
N GLU A 258 -14.66 9.18 -1.99
CA GLU A 258 -15.97 8.56 -1.79
C GLU A 258 -15.92 7.53 -0.66
N ILE A 259 -14.84 6.74 -0.60
CA ILE A 259 -14.60 5.77 0.48
C ILE A 259 -14.59 6.48 1.84
N ILE A 260 -13.86 7.60 1.97
CA ILE A 260 -13.81 8.38 3.22
C ILE A 260 -15.19 8.91 3.60
N ILE A 261 -15.97 9.41 2.64
CA ILE A 261 -17.34 9.91 2.90
C ILE A 261 -18.24 8.76 3.36
N LYS A 262 -18.17 7.59 2.71
CA LYS A 262 -18.94 6.40 3.11
C LYS A 262 -18.50 5.89 4.49
N LEU A 263 -17.20 5.85 4.79
CA LEU A 263 -16.67 5.49 6.11
C LEU A 263 -17.18 6.44 7.21
N GLN A 264 -17.22 7.75 6.95
CA GLN A 264 -17.76 8.72 7.91
C GLN A 264 -19.25 8.47 8.18
N LYS A 265 -20.05 8.23 7.14
CA LYS A 265 -21.47 7.88 7.31
C LYS A 265 -21.67 6.53 8.01
N ALA A 266 -20.80 5.56 7.74
CA ALA A 266 -20.84 4.25 8.39
C ALA A 266 -20.48 4.36 9.88
N GLN A 267 -19.56 5.26 10.24
CA GLN A 267 -19.21 5.55 11.63
C GLN A 267 -20.38 6.14 12.44
N ASP A 268 -21.33 6.79 11.79
CA ASP A 268 -22.55 7.27 12.47
C ASP A 268 -23.55 6.13 12.74
N ARG A 269 -23.42 4.98 12.04
CA ARG A 269 -24.31 3.80 12.15
C ARG A 269 -23.73 2.67 12.98
N ILE A 270 -22.48 2.33 12.71
CA ILE A 270 -21.69 1.44 13.56
C ILE A 270 -21.40 2.26 14.80
N SER A 271 -21.73 1.75 16.00
CA SER A 271 -21.32 2.37 17.26
C SER A 271 -19.79 2.29 17.45
N LEU A 272 -19.05 2.90 16.54
CA LEU A 272 -17.68 3.35 16.68
C LEU A 272 -17.76 4.42 17.77
N THR A 273 -17.71 3.93 19.02
CA THR A 273 -17.84 4.72 20.23
C THR A 273 -16.97 5.97 20.09
N ASN A 274 -17.44 7.13 20.57
CA ASN A 274 -16.79 8.45 20.49
C ASN A 274 -15.28 8.47 20.80
N GLN A 275 -14.78 7.45 21.46
CA GLN A 275 -13.36 7.16 21.68
C GLN A 275 -12.55 7.04 20.37
N SER A 276 -13.06 6.40 19.31
CA SER A 276 -12.37 6.26 18.01
C SER A 276 -12.09 7.63 17.34
N VAL A 277 -12.99 8.61 17.49
CA VAL A 277 -12.83 10.00 17.02
C VAL A 277 -11.72 10.73 17.78
N GLN A 278 -11.70 10.60 19.11
CA GLN A 278 -10.66 11.21 19.95
C GLN A 278 -9.29 10.58 19.69
N TYR A 279 -9.22 9.27 19.45
CA TYR A 279 -7.98 8.58 19.13
C TYR A 279 -7.45 8.91 17.74
N ARG A 280 -8.32 9.10 16.74
CA ARG A 280 -7.95 9.68 15.42
C ARG A 280 -7.27 11.04 15.57
N ARG A 281 -7.75 11.88 16.50
CA ARG A 281 -7.15 13.19 16.80
C ARG A 281 -5.82 13.06 17.55
N GLN A 282 -5.67 12.13 18.48
CA GLN A 282 -4.43 11.92 19.24
C GLN A 282 -3.32 11.27 18.40
N TYR A 283 -3.65 10.27 17.59
CA TYR A 283 -2.69 9.61 16.70
C TYR A 283 -2.19 10.57 15.60
N ARG A 284 -3.10 11.32 14.95
CA ARG A 284 -2.71 12.39 14.01
C ARG A 284 -1.88 13.49 14.67
N ARG A 285 -2.09 13.82 15.95
CA ARG A 285 -1.27 14.80 16.67
C ARG A 285 0.15 14.30 16.93
N LYS A 286 0.34 13.00 17.22
CA LYS A 286 1.67 12.41 17.43
C LYS A 286 2.44 12.15 16.13
N LYS A 287 1.74 11.83 15.03
CA LYS A 287 2.32 11.56 13.71
C LYS A 287 2.34 12.76 12.77
N ARG A 288 1.96 13.98 13.20
CA ARG A 288 2.18 15.16 12.36
C ARG A 288 3.66 15.21 12.01
N PRO A 289 4.07 15.07 10.73
CA PRO A 289 5.40 15.50 10.37
C PRO A 289 5.50 16.96 10.83
N LYS A 290 6.61 17.32 11.48
CA LYS A 290 6.94 18.75 11.61
C LYS A 290 6.78 19.29 10.20
N ARG A 291 5.86 20.24 10.04
CA ARG A 291 5.68 20.96 8.78
C ARG A 291 7.11 21.34 8.39
N ILE A 292 7.63 20.78 7.31
CA ILE A 292 8.77 21.38 6.65
C ILE A 292 8.17 22.66 6.09
N THR A 293 8.10 23.68 6.94
CA THR A 293 8.03 25.04 6.46
C THR A 293 9.30 25.17 5.64
N LEU A 294 9.15 25.43 4.36
CA LEU A 294 10.14 26.18 3.60
C LEU A 294 10.22 27.58 4.25
N SER A 295 10.74 27.64 5.47
CA SER A 295 11.21 28.86 6.12
C SER A 295 12.68 28.96 5.74
N GLY A 296 12.91 29.25 4.47
CA GLY A 296 14.20 29.57 3.90
C GLY A 296 13.97 30.72 2.96
N ASN A 297 14.18 31.92 3.48
CA ASN A 297 14.07 33.18 2.77
C ASN A 297 14.72 33.07 1.38
N TYR A 298 13.90 33.17 0.34
CA TYR A 298 14.35 33.69 -0.95
C TYR A 298 14.74 35.16 -0.73
N PHE A 299 16.00 35.40 -0.38
CA PHE A 299 16.63 36.68 -0.66
C PHE A 299 17.88 36.40 -1.49
N PHE A 300 17.78 36.82 -2.76
CA PHE A 300 18.92 37.29 -3.53
C PHE A 300 19.85 38.11 -2.63
N ASN A 301 21.12 37.72 -2.52
CA ASN A 301 22.18 38.64 -2.15
C ASN A 301 23.19 38.68 -3.31
N PRO A 302 23.10 39.70 -4.19
CA PRO A 302 24.15 39.96 -5.15
C PRO A 302 25.27 40.71 -4.41
N ASN A 303 26.47 40.15 -4.44
CA ASN A 303 27.70 40.62 -3.79
C ASN A 303 27.98 40.05 -2.40
N SER A 304 28.59 38.87 -2.39
CA SER A 304 29.72 38.61 -1.50
C SER A 304 30.61 37.56 -2.15
N ASP A 305 31.60 38.05 -2.86
CA ASP A 305 32.75 37.29 -3.29
C ASP A 305 33.54 36.78 -2.07
N SER A 306 34.26 35.69 -2.36
CA SER A 306 35.49 35.23 -1.73
C SER A 306 35.43 34.32 -0.49
N LEU A 307 36.31 33.31 -0.59
CA LEU A 307 36.95 32.51 0.47
C LEU A 307 36.37 31.11 0.75
N THR A 308 36.88 30.16 -0.03
CA THR A 308 37.66 28.99 0.42
C THR A 308 37.22 28.26 1.69
N HIS A 309 36.87 26.97 1.58
CA HIS A 309 37.52 25.83 2.28
C HIS A 309 36.73 24.53 2.00
N ARG A 310 37.22 23.69 1.08
CA ARG A 310 37.85 22.37 1.30
C ARG A 310 37.03 21.36 2.14
N TRP A 311 36.57 20.31 1.45
CA TRP A 311 36.27 18.98 1.99
C TRP A 311 37.49 18.35 2.69
N PRO A 312 37.29 17.32 3.52
CA PRO A 312 38.17 16.18 3.47
C PRO A 312 37.40 14.88 3.16
N LEU A 313 37.77 14.28 2.04
CA LEU A 313 37.72 12.83 1.81
C LEU A 313 38.67 12.15 2.81
N GLY A 314 38.27 10.97 3.30
CA GLY A 314 39.06 10.20 4.25
C GLY A 314 40.32 9.56 3.65
N SER A 315 41.19 9.07 4.54
CA SER A 315 41.80 7.73 4.48
C SER A 315 42.90 7.58 5.56
N THR A 316 42.82 6.46 6.29
CA THR A 316 43.91 5.57 6.78
C THR A 316 45.24 6.13 7.28
N GLN A 317 45.62 5.76 8.51
CA GLN A 317 46.84 5.02 8.92
C GLN A 317 46.82 4.87 10.45
N GLU A 318 46.70 3.66 11.01
CA GLU A 318 47.78 2.74 11.45
C GLU A 318 48.75 3.30 12.51
N LYS A 319 48.76 2.62 13.67
CA LYS A 319 49.84 2.36 14.64
C LYS A 319 50.47 3.54 15.39
N ALA A 320 50.22 3.61 16.70
CA ALA A 320 51.07 3.02 17.74
C ALA A 320 50.32 3.00 19.08
#